data_AF-A0A061J529-F1
#
_entry.id   AF-A0A061J529-F1
#
_cell.length_a   1.000
_cell.length_b   1.000
_cell.length_c   1.000
_cell.angle_alpha   90.00
_cell.angle_beta   90.00
_cell.angle_gamma   90.00
#
_symmetry.space_group_name_H-M   'P 1'
#
loop_
_entity.id
_entity.type
_entity.pdbx_description
1 polymer ?
#
loop_
_entity_poly.entity_id
_entity_poly.type
_entity_poly.pdbx_seq_one_letter_code
_entity_poly.pdbx_strand_id
1 'polypeptide(L)'
;MTKQESLKEAMREVLETKGVMDHVKAELRAAIFHALQDSAMHEDGASLARPPVPPENVLLNELIKEYMAFNKMEHSLSVFCAECGVAKNISAPVPRAVLAAQLNMTGAPASVPLLYAMLHEIRTAADG
;
A
#
# COMPACT_ATOMS: atom_id res chain seq x y z
N MET A 1 -32.10 -6.65 -24.40
CA MET A 1 -30.64 -6.82 -24.44
C MET A 1 -30.25 -7.24 -25.84
N THR A 2 -29.57 -6.36 -26.56
CA THR A 2 -29.03 -6.68 -27.88
C THR A 2 -27.75 -7.52 -27.73
N LYS A 3 -27.43 -8.36 -28.72
CA LYS A 3 -26.25 -9.23 -28.71
C LYS A 3 -24.92 -8.47 -28.50
N GLN A 4 -24.92 -7.17 -28.83
CA GLN A 4 -23.81 -6.25 -28.62
C GLN A 4 -23.67 -5.83 -27.15
N GLU A 5 -24.78 -5.64 -26.43
CA GLU A 5 -24.77 -5.34 -24.99
C GLU A 5 -24.27 -6.53 -24.18
N SER A 6 -24.72 -7.74 -24.50
CA SER A 6 -24.26 -8.96 -23.82
C SER A 6 -22.77 -9.22 -24.02
N LEU A 7 -22.23 -8.91 -25.20
CA LEU A 7 -20.80 -9.04 -25.47
C LEU A 7 -19.99 -8.02 -24.66
N LYS A 8 -20.47 -6.79 -24.58
CA LYS A 8 -19.82 -5.73 -23.79
C LYS A 8 -19.79 -6.07 -22.29
N GLU A 9 -20.88 -6.58 -21.75
CA GLU A 9 -20.94 -7.03 -20.35
C GLU A 9 -19.98 -8.20 -20.09
N ALA A 10 -19.96 -9.22 -20.95
CA ALA A 10 -19.04 -10.34 -20.80
C ALA A 10 -17.56 -9.90 -20.86
N MET A 11 -17.21 -8.98 -21.76
CA MET A 11 -15.85 -8.43 -21.82
C MET A 11 -15.49 -7.65 -20.56
N ARG A 12 -16.43 -6.87 -20.02
CA ARG A 12 -16.24 -6.14 -18.77
C ARG A 12 -16.01 -7.09 -17.60
N GLU A 13 -16.83 -8.13 -17.48
CA GLU A 13 -16.71 -9.14 -16.41
C GLU A 13 -15.35 -9.86 -16.47
N VAL A 14 -14.85 -10.17 -17.68
CA VAL A 14 -13.52 -10.75 -17.87
C VAL A 14 -12.40 -9.78 -17.42
N LEU A 15 -12.52 -8.49 -17.72
CA LEU A 15 -11.54 -7.47 -17.31
C LEU A 15 -11.57 -7.21 -15.79
N GLU A 16 -12.75 -7.28 -15.17
CA GLU A 16 -12.91 -7.20 -13.72
C GLU A 16 -12.33 -8.45 -13.04
N THR A 17 -12.64 -9.65 -13.53
CA THR A 17 -12.11 -10.93 -13.00
C THR A 17 -10.58 -11.00 -13.11
N LYS A 18 -10.01 -10.49 -14.19
CA LYS A 18 -8.55 -10.44 -14.39
C LYS A 18 -7.87 -9.29 -13.64
N GLY A 19 -8.61 -8.46 -12.89
CA GLY A 19 -8.06 -7.31 -12.15
C GLY A 19 -7.61 -6.13 -13.01
N VAL A 20 -7.70 -6.22 -14.34
CA VAL A 20 -7.27 -5.17 -15.28
C VAL A 20 -8.05 -3.89 -15.05
N MET A 21 -9.36 -4.00 -14.80
CA MET A 21 -10.19 -2.83 -14.57
C MET A 21 -9.82 -2.09 -13.28
N ASP A 22 -9.45 -2.83 -12.23
CA ASP A 22 -9.04 -2.24 -10.95
C ASP A 22 -7.63 -1.67 -11.02
N HIS A 23 -6.75 -2.29 -11.80
CA HIS A 23 -5.43 -1.73 -12.11
C HIS A 23 -5.53 -0.37 -12.82
N VAL A 24 -6.35 -0.25 -13.86
CA VAL A 24 -6.54 1.03 -14.58
C VAL A 24 -7.16 2.09 -13.67
N LYS A 25 -8.14 1.73 -12.84
CA LYS A 25 -8.71 2.67 -11.84
C LYS A 25 -7.67 3.12 -10.81
N ALA A 26 -6.80 2.22 -10.37
CA ALA A 26 -5.71 2.52 -9.44
C ALA A 26 -4.70 3.50 -10.06
N GLU A 27 -4.29 3.26 -11.31
CA GLU A 27 -3.39 4.15 -12.04
C GLU A 27 -4.01 5.54 -12.23
N LEU A 28 -5.30 5.60 -12.58
CA LEU A 28 -6.04 6.85 -12.70
C LEU A 28 -6.11 7.61 -11.37
N ARG A 29 -6.41 6.91 -10.26
CA ARG A 29 -6.44 7.51 -8.92
C ARG A 29 -5.06 8.08 -8.54
N ALA A 30 -3.99 7.34 -8.84
CA ALA A 30 -2.63 7.82 -8.61
C ALA A 30 -2.34 9.07 -9.45
N ALA A 31 -2.63 9.06 -10.74
CA ALA A 31 -2.43 10.22 -11.62
C ALA A 31 -3.21 11.46 -11.16
N ILE A 32 -4.47 11.29 -10.74
CA ILE A 32 -5.29 12.38 -10.17
C ILE A 32 -4.66 12.91 -8.89
N PHE A 33 -4.23 12.03 -7.99
CA PHE A 33 -3.57 12.43 -6.75
C PHE A 33 -2.29 13.24 -7.02
N HIS A 34 -1.47 12.80 -7.99
CA HIS A 34 -0.29 13.53 -8.43
C HIS A 34 -0.63 14.93 -8.97
N ALA A 35 -1.61 15.03 -9.88
CA ALA A 35 -2.01 16.32 -10.45
C ALA A 35 -2.58 17.29 -9.41
N LEU A 36 -3.37 16.79 -8.45
CA LEU A 36 -3.90 17.60 -7.34
C LEU A 36 -2.78 18.07 -6.40
N GLN A 37 -1.79 17.20 -6.13
CA GLN A 37 -0.66 17.55 -5.27
C GLN A 37 0.23 18.62 -5.90
N ASP A 38 0.49 18.54 -7.21
CA ASP A 38 1.29 19.55 -7.92
C ASP A 38 0.54 20.89 -8.03
N SER A 39 -0.79 20.86 -8.21
CA SER A 39 -1.64 22.06 -8.22
C SER A 39 -1.70 22.75 -6.85
N ALA A 40 -1.72 21.98 -5.77
CA ALA A 40 -1.69 22.49 -4.39
C ALA A 40 -0.35 23.14 -4.01
N MET A 41 0.73 22.94 -4.78
CA MET A 41 2.01 23.62 -4.59
C MET A 41 2.11 24.98 -5.28
N HIS A 42 1.14 25.35 -6.12
CA HIS A 42 1.16 26.59 -6.92
C HIS A 42 0.17 27.68 -6.45
N GLU A 43 -0.81 27.37 -5.61
CA GLU A 43 -1.96 28.25 -5.30
C GLU A 43 -2.01 28.78 -3.85
N ASP A 44 -0.92 28.72 -3.09
CA ASP A 44 -0.66 29.64 -1.97
C ASP A 44 0.75 29.36 -1.43
N GLY A 45 1.52 30.40 -1.10
CA GLY A 45 2.88 30.30 -0.56
C GLY A 45 2.99 29.56 0.79
N ALA A 46 1.91 28.97 1.28
CA ALA A 46 1.96 27.92 2.28
C ALA A 46 2.11 26.59 1.54
N SER A 47 3.36 26.14 1.37
CA SER A 47 3.59 24.70 1.43
C SER A 47 2.89 24.27 2.72
N LEU A 48 1.70 23.65 2.61
CA LEU A 48 1.13 22.82 3.65
C LEU A 48 2.15 21.71 3.78
N ALA A 49 3.26 22.01 4.47
CA ALA A 49 4.32 21.09 4.78
C ALA A 49 3.58 19.99 5.49
N ARG A 50 3.33 18.91 4.75
CA ARG A 50 2.65 17.73 5.24
C ARG A 50 3.26 17.51 6.62
N PRO A 51 2.46 17.50 7.71
CA PRO A 51 2.99 17.37 9.05
C PRO A 51 4.05 16.28 9.01
N PRO A 52 5.26 16.51 9.57
CA PRO A 52 6.35 15.56 9.46
C PRO A 52 5.80 14.19 9.83
N VAL A 53 5.84 13.27 8.86
CA VAL A 53 5.24 11.94 9.01
C VAL A 53 5.88 11.33 10.26
N PRO A 54 5.11 11.00 11.30
CA PRO A 54 5.66 10.43 12.52
C PRO A 54 6.58 9.24 12.17
N PRO A 55 7.74 9.08 12.80
CA PRO A 55 8.64 7.94 12.53
C PRO A 55 7.92 6.59 12.58
N GLU A 56 6.90 6.48 13.42
CA GLU A 56 6.01 5.32 13.57
C GLU A 56 5.24 5.02 12.29
N ASN A 57 4.84 6.04 11.52
CA ASN A 57 4.15 5.83 10.24
C ASN A 57 5.05 5.19 9.20
N VAL A 58 6.36 5.47 9.24
CA VAL A 58 7.32 4.78 8.34
C VAL A 58 7.33 3.29 8.68
N LEU A 59 7.46 2.95 9.96
CA LEU A 59 7.42 1.57 10.43
C LEU A 59 6.11 0.86 10.03
N LEU A 60 4.96 1.50 10.28
CA LEU A 60 3.64 0.98 9.93
C LEU A 60 3.50 0.75 8.42
N ASN A 61 3.93 1.70 7.61
CA ASN A 61 3.83 1.59 6.16
C ASN A 61 4.70 0.44 5.63
N GLU A 62 5.91 0.24 6.16
CA GLU A 62 6.76 -0.91 5.77
C GLU A 62 6.13 -2.25 6.17
N LEU A 63 5.53 -2.34 7.36
CA LEU A 63 4.80 -3.53 7.81
C LEU A 63 3.59 -3.84 6.91
N ILE A 64 2.81 -2.83 6.53
CA ILE A 64 1.67 -2.97 5.63
C ILE A 64 2.14 -3.40 4.23
N LYS A 65 3.22 -2.79 3.72
CA LYS A 65 3.80 -3.18 2.41
C LYS A 65 4.25 -4.64 2.40
N GLU A 66 4.96 -5.09 3.43
CA GLU A 66 5.40 -6.49 3.56
C GLU A 66 4.18 -7.45 3.54
N TYR A 67 3.14 -7.14 4.31
CA TYR A 67 1.91 -7.93 4.36
C TYR A 67 1.19 -7.99 3.02
N MET A 68 1.01 -6.84 2.35
CA MET A 68 0.33 -6.77 1.06
C MET A 68 1.10 -7.53 -0.02
N ALA A 69 2.43 -7.40 -0.04
CA ALA A 69 3.29 -8.13 -0.96
C ALA A 69 3.19 -9.64 -0.75
N PHE A 70 3.24 -10.10 0.50
CA PHE A 70 3.10 -11.52 0.84
C PHE A 70 1.74 -12.09 0.42
N ASN A 71 0.66 -11.33 0.59
CA ASN A 71 -0.71 -11.73 0.23
C ASN A 71 -1.06 -11.48 -1.25
N LYS A 72 -0.08 -11.14 -2.10
CA LYS A 72 -0.27 -10.89 -3.55
C LYS A 72 -1.29 -9.78 -3.84
N MET A 73 -1.37 -8.78 -2.98
CA MET A 73 -2.26 -7.62 -3.12
C MET A 73 -1.61 -6.51 -3.97
N GLU A 74 -1.05 -6.86 -5.12
CA GLU A 74 -0.14 -6.00 -5.90
C GLU A 74 -0.79 -4.67 -6.34
N HIS A 75 -2.06 -4.70 -6.75
CA HIS A 75 -2.79 -3.50 -7.14
C HIS A 75 -3.02 -2.55 -5.96
N SER A 76 -3.41 -3.10 -4.80
CA SER A 76 -3.61 -2.32 -3.58
C SER A 76 -2.29 -1.77 -3.05
N LEU A 77 -1.21 -2.56 -3.13
CA LEU A 77 0.15 -2.14 -2.79
C LEU A 77 0.59 -0.95 -3.65
N SER A 78 0.31 -0.98 -4.96
CA SER A 78 0.63 0.14 -5.86
C SER A 78 -0.05 1.44 -5.45
N VAL A 79 -1.36 1.40 -5.16
CA VAL A 79 -2.10 2.58 -4.70
C VAL A 79 -1.58 3.04 -3.34
N PHE A 80 -1.40 2.11 -2.40
CA PHE A 80 -0.88 2.40 -1.06
C PHE A 80 0.48 3.10 -1.11
N CYS A 81 1.40 2.64 -1.98
CA CYS A 81 2.71 3.28 -2.13
C CYS A 81 2.60 4.72 -2.64
N ALA A 82 1.68 4.97 -3.59
CA ALA A 82 1.42 6.31 -4.10
C ALA A 82 0.83 7.24 -3.02
N GLU A 83 -0.18 6.76 -2.28
CA GLU A 83 -0.85 7.51 -1.20
C GLU A 83 0.09 7.81 -0.01
N CYS A 84 1.00 6.89 0.31
CA CYS A 84 1.99 7.11 1.36
C CYS A 84 2.99 8.23 1.01
N GLY A 85 3.03 8.70 -0.25
CA GLY A 85 3.95 9.74 -0.70
C GLY A 85 5.38 9.25 -0.90
N VAL A 86 5.58 7.92 -1.05
CA VAL A 86 6.88 7.31 -1.33
C VAL A 86 7.44 7.78 -2.69
N ALA A 87 6.59 8.35 -3.56
CA ALA A 87 6.98 8.91 -4.84
C ALA A 87 7.87 10.18 -4.76
N LYS A 88 7.93 10.91 -3.63
CA LYS A 88 8.75 12.14 -3.50
C LYS A 88 9.89 12.06 -2.48
N ASN A 89 9.98 11.02 -1.66
CA ASN A 89 11.13 10.78 -0.79
C ASN A 89 11.50 9.29 -0.86
N ILE A 90 12.34 8.95 -1.84
CA ILE A 90 12.98 7.63 -1.94
C ILE A 90 14.02 7.54 -0.80
N SER A 91 13.55 7.33 0.43
CA SER A 91 14.34 6.57 1.38
C SER A 91 14.26 5.12 0.92
N ALA A 92 15.40 4.46 0.72
CA ALA A 92 15.44 3.06 0.33
C ALA A 92 14.50 2.22 1.22
N PRO A 93 13.88 1.15 0.69
CA PRO A 93 13.02 0.26 1.49
C PRO A 93 13.72 -0.12 2.79
N VAL A 94 13.05 0.06 3.92
CA VAL A 94 13.66 -0.25 5.22
C VAL A 94 13.89 -1.76 5.27
N PRO A 95 15.14 -2.24 5.52
CA PRO A 95 15.40 -3.67 5.57
C PRO A 95 14.58 -4.34 6.66
N ARG A 96 14.01 -5.51 6.35
CA ARG A 96 13.21 -6.30 7.30
C ARG A 96 13.92 -6.53 8.64
N ALA A 97 15.24 -6.75 8.62
CA ALA A 97 16.03 -6.95 9.84
C ALA A 97 15.96 -5.72 10.79
N VAL A 98 15.91 -4.51 10.23
CA VAL A 98 15.76 -3.27 11.02
C VAL A 98 14.36 -3.18 11.62
N LEU A 99 13.33 -3.49 10.82
CA LEU A 99 11.93 -3.53 11.29
C LEU A 99 11.77 -4.54 12.43
N ALA A 100 12.30 -5.75 12.24
CA ALA A 100 12.27 -6.82 13.24
C ALA A 100 12.99 -6.42 14.54
N ALA A 101 14.14 -5.74 14.43
CA ALA A 101 14.87 -5.24 15.60
C ALA A 101 14.08 -4.17 16.36
N GLN A 102 13.47 -3.20 15.67
CA GLN A 102 12.66 -2.15 16.29
C GLN A 102 11.43 -2.71 17.03
N LEU A 103 10.88 -3.84 16.56
CA LEU A 103 9.73 -4.50 17.14
C LEU A 103 10.09 -5.54 18.21
N ASN A 104 11.37 -5.76 18.51
CA ASN A 104 11.87 -6.85 19.35
C ASN A 104 11.48 -8.26 18.84
N MET A 105 11.49 -8.44 17.52
CA MET A 105 11.04 -9.64 16.81
C MET A 105 12.13 -10.23 15.91
N THR A 106 13.39 -10.14 16.31
CA THR A 106 14.53 -10.66 15.53
C THR A 106 14.46 -12.17 15.27
N GLY A 107 13.72 -12.92 16.10
CA GLY A 107 13.45 -14.35 15.92
C GLY A 107 12.28 -14.68 14.98
N ALA A 108 11.57 -13.67 14.45
CA ALA A 108 10.40 -13.90 13.61
C ALA A 108 10.78 -14.63 12.30
N PRO A 109 10.05 -15.71 11.93
CA PRO A 109 10.36 -16.49 10.73
C PRO A 109 10.36 -15.61 9.48
N ALA A 110 11.37 -15.74 8.62
CA ALA A 110 11.46 -14.98 7.37
C ALA A 110 10.40 -15.39 6.32
N SER A 111 9.74 -16.54 6.53
CA SER A 111 8.71 -17.08 5.64
C SER A 111 7.35 -16.42 5.78
N VAL A 112 7.15 -15.53 6.76
CA VAL A 112 5.89 -14.82 6.99
C VAL A 112 6.14 -13.33 7.28
N PRO A 113 5.16 -12.45 7.01
CA PRO A 113 5.25 -11.03 7.36
C PRO A 113 5.42 -10.84 8.86
N LEU A 114 6.11 -9.76 9.26
CA LEU A 114 6.25 -9.40 10.67
C LEU A 114 4.89 -9.15 11.33
N LEU A 115 3.90 -8.64 10.60
CA LEU A 115 2.52 -8.50 11.11
C LEU A 115 1.89 -9.84 11.54
N TYR A 116 2.21 -10.94 10.87
CA TYR A 116 1.72 -12.27 11.27
C TYR A 116 2.39 -12.75 12.54
N ALA A 117 3.71 -12.55 12.64
CA ALA A 117 4.44 -12.88 13.86
C ALA A 117 3.94 -12.01 15.03
N MET A 118 3.65 -10.72 14.83
CA MET A 118 3.12 -9.84 15.89
C MET A 118 1.78 -10.35 16.41
N LEU A 119 0.88 -10.70 15.50
CA LEU A 119 -0.43 -11.23 15.86
C LEU A 119 -0.30 -12.55 16.63
N HIS A 120 0.64 -13.41 16.24
CA HIS A 120 0.92 -14.66 16.95
C HIS A 120 1.36 -14.39 18.39
N GLU A 121 2.37 -13.54 18.58
CA GLU A 121 2.90 -13.19 19.91
C GLU A 121 1.82 -12.58 20.82
N ILE A 122 0.98 -11.68 20.29
CA ILE A 122 -0.12 -11.07 21.05
C ILE A 122 -1.13 -12.12 21.50
N ARG A 123 -1.46 -13.09 20.65
CA ARG A 123 -2.41 -14.16 20.98
C ARG A 123 -1.83 -15.11 22.03
N THR A 124 -0.58 -15.52 21.88
CA THR A 124 0.07 -16.40 22.85
C THR A 124 0.25 -15.72 24.21
N ALA A 125 0.48 -14.40 24.24
CA ALA A 125 0.56 -13.64 25.48
C ALA A 125 -0.81 -13.45 26.16
N ALA A 126 -1.91 -13.48 25.41
CA ALA A 126 -3.26 -13.40 25.98
C ALA A 126 -3.77 -14.73 26.54
N ASP A 127 -3.19 -15.85 26.09
CA ASP A 127 -3.55 -17.22 26.50
C ASP A 127 -2.73 -17.71 27.73
N GLY A 128 -1.81 -16.90 28.27
CA GLY A 128 -0.96 -17.21 29.44
C GLY A 128 -1.26 -16.32 30.64
#